data_AF-A0A0C2ML56-F1
#
_entry.id   AF-A0A0C2ML56-F1
#
_cell.length_a   1.000
_cell.length_b   1.000
_cell.length_c   1.000
_cell.angle_alpha   90.00
_cell.angle_beta   90.00
_cell.angle_gamma   90.00
#
_symmetry.space_group_name_H-M   'P 1'
#
loop_
_entity.id
_entity.type
_entity.pdbx_description
1 polymer ?
#
loop_
_entity_poly.entity_id
_entity_poly.type
_entity_poly.pdbx_seq_one_letter_code
_entity_poly.pdbx_strand_id
1 'polypeptide(L)'
;MTNGFLSCYLGCTSAGPHYNPLGQSHGGVDSAVRHLGDFGNIQVDSKGESKVCVTLPKGLSLFGEHSPIGRSLVIHERVDDLGLGKDEESKKTGSSGPRIACAVVGIADASTCECPPMDQCCSKKVECCQKQPPACASAKCCQK
;
A
#
# COMPACT_ATOMS: atom_id res chain seq x y z
N MET A 1 -5.33 1.80 6.32
CA MET A 1 -6.41 2.09 7.29
C MET A 1 -5.93 3.01 8.40
N THR A 2 -6.81 3.64 9.17
CA THR A 2 -6.42 4.65 10.18
C THR A 2 -5.71 4.06 11.40
N ASN A 3 -6.10 2.86 11.84
CA ASN A 3 -5.62 2.26 13.09
C ASN A 3 -4.65 1.10 12.80
N GLY A 4 -3.63 0.94 13.64
CA GLY A 4 -2.79 -0.28 13.68
C GLY A 4 -3.16 -1.25 14.79
N PHE A 5 -4.31 -1.06 15.41
CA PHE A 5 -4.83 -2.00 16.39
C PHE A 5 -5.74 -3.01 15.68
N LEU A 6 -5.36 -4.28 15.72
CA LEU A 6 -6.15 -5.40 15.23
C LEU A 6 -6.63 -6.23 16.42
N SER A 7 -7.88 -6.04 16.81
CA SER A 7 -8.52 -6.83 17.87
C SER A 7 -8.68 -8.28 17.41
N CYS A 8 -8.34 -9.24 18.27
CA CYS A 8 -8.54 -10.66 18.01
C CYS A 8 -10.02 -11.02 17.77
N TYR A 9 -10.95 -10.26 18.36
CA TYR A 9 -12.38 -10.51 18.22
C TYR A 9 -12.99 -9.85 16.98
N LEU A 10 -12.57 -8.62 16.66
CA LEU A 10 -13.13 -7.84 15.55
C LEU A 10 -12.35 -8.01 14.23
N GLY A 11 -11.16 -8.61 14.28
CA GLY A 11 -10.27 -8.78 13.15
C GLY A 11 -10.04 -7.46 12.40
N CYS A 12 -10.13 -7.53 11.08
CA CYS A 12 -9.87 -6.39 10.19
C CYS A 12 -10.85 -5.22 10.33
N THR A 13 -12.01 -5.42 10.95
CA THR A 13 -12.98 -4.35 11.21
C THR A 13 -12.40 -3.30 12.16
N SER A 14 -11.55 -3.72 13.10
CA SER A 14 -10.91 -2.81 14.07
C SER A 14 -9.85 -1.87 13.47
N ALA A 15 -9.41 -2.12 12.23
CA ALA A 15 -8.46 -1.28 11.52
C ALA A 15 -9.00 0.14 11.21
N GLY A 16 -10.31 0.36 11.28
CA GLY A 16 -10.93 1.65 10.98
C GLY A 16 -11.10 1.92 9.47
N PRO A 17 -11.45 3.15 9.06
CA PRO A 17 -11.60 3.53 7.65
C PRO A 17 -10.24 3.69 6.93
N HIS A 18 -10.29 4.04 5.65
CA HIS A 18 -9.09 4.36 4.86
C HIS A 18 -8.30 5.49 5.51
N TYR A 19 -6.97 5.48 5.36
CA TYR A 19 -6.13 6.48 5.98
C TYR A 19 -6.24 7.81 5.22
N ASN A 20 -6.92 8.77 5.83
CA ASN A 20 -7.29 10.04 5.19
C ASN A 20 -7.00 11.26 6.08
N PRO A 21 -5.73 11.62 6.33
CA PRO A 21 -5.40 12.79 7.14
C PRO A 21 -5.76 14.11 6.44
N LEU A 22 -5.95 14.10 5.11
CA LEU A 22 -6.26 15.29 4.32
C LEU A 22 -7.76 15.51 4.09
N GLY A 23 -8.63 14.64 4.61
CA GLY A 23 -10.09 14.76 4.46
C GLY A 23 -10.59 14.68 3.01
N GLN A 24 -9.85 14.02 2.12
CA GLN A 24 -10.22 13.87 0.71
C GLN A 24 -11.27 12.77 0.50
N SER A 25 -11.91 12.74 -0.67
CA SER A 25 -12.73 11.59 -1.08
C SER A 25 -11.86 10.43 -1.56
N HIS A 26 -12.41 9.22 -1.53
CA HIS A 26 -11.78 8.02 -2.10
C HIS A 26 -11.45 8.21 -3.57
N GLY A 27 -10.33 7.63 -4.01
CA GLY A 27 -9.93 7.67 -5.41
C GLY A 27 -8.85 6.65 -5.76
N GLY A 28 -8.62 6.46 -7.06
CA GLY A 28 -7.52 5.61 -7.54
C GLY A 28 -6.13 6.18 -7.18
N VAL A 29 -5.11 5.33 -7.21
CA VAL A 29 -3.72 5.68 -6.83
C VAL A 29 -3.15 6.88 -7.60
N ASP A 30 -3.53 7.03 -8.87
CA ASP A 30 -3.10 8.13 -9.74
C ASP A 30 -4.04 9.35 -9.70
N SER A 31 -5.12 9.31 -8.91
CA SER A 31 -6.06 10.41 -8.77
C SER A 31 -5.45 11.56 -7.96
N ALA A 32 -5.75 12.80 -8.37
CA ALA A 32 -5.39 13.99 -7.61
C ALA A 32 -6.17 14.13 -6.29
N VAL A 33 -7.37 13.54 -6.23
CA VAL A 33 -8.21 13.46 -5.04
C VAL A 33 -8.34 11.99 -4.67
N ARG A 34 -7.76 11.61 -3.54
CA ARG A 34 -7.80 10.25 -3.00
C ARG A 34 -7.43 10.26 -1.53
N HIS A 35 -7.75 9.21 -0.79
CA HIS A 35 -7.13 9.06 0.51
C HIS A 35 -5.64 8.75 0.36
N LEU A 36 -4.81 9.17 1.32
CA LEU A 36 -3.38 8.82 1.30
C LEU A 36 -3.15 7.31 1.39
N GLY A 37 -4.09 6.59 2.02
CA GLY A 37 -4.08 5.14 2.13
C GLY A 37 -4.66 4.38 0.93
N ASP A 38 -5.08 5.04 -0.15
CA ASP A 38 -5.64 4.36 -1.33
C ASP A 38 -4.51 3.89 -2.27
N PHE A 39 -4.29 2.59 -2.33
CA PHE A 39 -3.27 1.98 -3.19
C PHE A 39 -3.86 1.31 -4.45
N GLY A 40 -5.18 1.32 -4.60
CA GLY A 40 -5.88 0.72 -5.74
C GLY A 40 -5.93 -0.80 -5.70
N ASN A 41 -6.03 -1.42 -6.88
CA ASN A 41 -6.26 -2.85 -7.04
C ASN A 41 -4.96 -3.65 -7.22
N ILE A 42 -4.94 -4.87 -6.70
CA ILE A 42 -3.89 -5.87 -6.95
C ILE A 42 -4.40 -6.94 -7.91
N GLN A 43 -3.52 -7.48 -8.75
CA GLN A 43 -3.85 -8.60 -9.63
C GLN A 43 -3.43 -9.90 -8.97
N VAL A 44 -4.35 -10.86 -8.94
CA VAL A 44 -4.14 -12.20 -8.39
C VAL A 44 -4.19 -13.18 -9.55
N ASP A 45 -3.25 -14.13 -9.58
CA ASP A 45 -3.19 -15.13 -10.64
C ASP A 45 -4.23 -16.25 -10.43
N SER A 46 -4.28 -17.21 -11.36
CA SER A 46 -5.21 -18.34 -11.31
C SER A 46 -4.99 -19.31 -10.14
N LYS A 47 -3.86 -19.20 -9.42
CA LYS A 47 -3.55 -19.99 -8.23
C LYS A 47 -3.91 -19.27 -6.94
N GLY A 48 -4.36 -18.01 -7.01
CA GLY A 48 -4.64 -17.19 -5.84
C GLY A 48 -3.41 -16.48 -5.28
N GLU A 49 -2.30 -16.42 -6.04
CA GLU A 49 -1.07 -15.77 -5.62
C GLU A 49 -0.94 -14.37 -6.27
N SER A 50 -0.32 -13.43 -5.55
CA SER A 50 -0.06 -12.09 -6.06
C SER A 50 1.31 -11.60 -5.64
N LYS A 51 2.08 -11.09 -6.60
CA LYS A 51 3.32 -10.35 -6.35
C LYS A 51 3.04 -8.88 -6.51
N VAL A 52 3.11 -8.15 -5.39
CA VAL A 52 2.73 -6.74 -5.33
C VAL A 52 3.98 -5.91 -5.10
N CYS A 53 4.31 -5.05 -6.07
CA CYS A 53 5.32 -4.01 -5.92
C CYS A 53 4.64 -2.66 -6.13
N VAL A 54 4.62 -1.85 -5.07
CA VAL A 54 3.93 -0.55 -5.08
C VAL A 54 4.88 0.53 -4.60
N THR A 55 4.99 1.60 -5.37
CA THR A 55 5.70 2.80 -4.95
C THR A 55 4.81 3.60 -4.02
N LEU A 56 5.36 4.14 -2.94
CA LEU A 56 4.61 5.01 -2.05
C LEU A 56 4.10 6.23 -2.84
N PRO A 57 2.80 6.50 -2.80
CA PRO A 57 2.23 7.55 -3.60
C PRO A 57 2.52 8.92 -2.96
N LYS A 58 2.46 9.97 -3.77
CA LYS A 58 2.85 11.33 -3.34
C LYS A 58 2.10 11.75 -2.08
N GLY A 59 2.84 12.26 -1.10
CA GLY A 59 2.31 12.72 0.20
C GLY A 59 2.33 11.67 1.30
N LEU A 60 2.59 10.40 0.97
CA LEU A 60 2.83 9.32 1.94
C LEU A 60 4.34 9.06 2.06
N SER A 61 4.83 8.93 3.29
CA SER A 61 6.25 8.69 3.60
C SER A 61 6.33 7.74 4.78
N LEU A 62 7.35 6.88 4.85
CA LEU A 62 7.55 6.02 6.04
C LEU A 62 7.92 6.83 7.29
N PHE A 63 8.30 8.10 7.11
CA PHE A 63 8.69 9.03 8.16
C PHE A 63 7.83 10.28 8.15
N GLY A 64 7.68 10.91 9.33
CA GLY A 64 6.92 12.14 9.51
C GLY A 64 5.45 11.90 9.83
N GLU A 65 4.66 12.97 9.75
CA GLU A 65 3.26 13.01 10.20
C GLU A 65 2.35 12.05 9.42
N HIS A 66 2.58 11.89 8.12
CA HIS A 66 1.81 11.00 7.26
C HIS A 66 2.33 9.57 7.22
N SER A 67 3.04 9.13 8.26
CA SER A 67 3.58 7.78 8.30
C SER A 67 2.48 6.71 8.39
N PRO A 68 2.55 5.65 7.55
CA PRO A 68 1.68 4.48 7.69
C PRO A 68 2.21 3.49 8.75
N ILE A 69 3.39 3.69 9.32
CA ILE A 69 3.93 2.83 10.37
C ILE A 69 2.99 2.85 11.58
N GLY A 70 2.71 1.66 12.13
CA GLY A 70 1.74 1.51 13.23
C GLY A 70 0.30 1.69 12.81
N ARG A 71 0.00 1.63 11.50
CA ARG A 71 -1.35 1.51 10.94
C ARG A 71 -1.56 0.13 10.34
N SER A 72 -2.73 -0.12 9.78
CA SER A 72 -3.02 -1.42 9.13
C SER A 72 -3.10 -1.32 7.61
N LEU A 73 -2.51 -2.30 6.94
CA LEU A 73 -2.80 -2.65 5.55
C LEU A 73 -3.98 -3.63 5.52
N VAL A 74 -4.88 -3.48 4.56
CA VAL A 74 -6.07 -4.34 4.41
C VAL A 74 -6.26 -4.67 2.94
N ILE A 75 -6.59 -5.93 2.67
CA ILE A 75 -7.00 -6.42 1.36
C ILE A 75 -8.50 -6.67 1.38
N HIS A 76 -9.17 -6.23 0.33
CA HIS A 76 -10.60 -6.34 0.15
C HIS A 76 -10.96 -7.49 -0.81
N GLU A 77 -12.19 -8.00 -0.69
CA GLU A 77 -12.69 -9.11 -1.50
C GLU A 77 -12.99 -8.72 -2.95
N ARG A 78 -13.53 -7.52 -3.18
CA ARG A 78 -13.95 -7.06 -4.51
C ARG A 78 -13.02 -5.99 -5.06
N VAL A 79 -13.11 -5.81 -6.37
CA VAL A 79 -12.40 -4.77 -7.11
C VAL A 79 -12.87 -3.39 -6.63
N ASP A 80 -11.90 -2.55 -6.29
CA ASP A 80 -12.10 -1.13 -6.00
C ASP A 80 -12.48 -0.38 -7.28
N ASP A 81 -13.61 0.31 -7.25
CA ASP A 81 -14.14 1.11 -8.37
C ASP A 81 -13.44 2.47 -8.57
N LEU A 82 -12.42 2.76 -7.75
CA LEU A 82 -11.55 3.93 -7.77
C LEU A 82 -12.29 5.26 -7.52
N GLY A 83 -13.46 5.22 -6.89
CA GLY A 83 -14.28 6.41 -6.65
C GLY A 83 -15.10 6.84 -7.87
N LEU A 84 -15.12 6.00 -8.92
CA LEU A 84 -15.80 6.28 -10.20
C LEU A 84 -17.18 5.61 -10.29
N GLY A 85 -17.57 4.87 -9.25
CA GLY A 85 -18.90 4.29 -9.11
C GLY A 85 -19.98 5.36 -8.90
N LYS A 86 -21.24 4.93 -9.06
CA LYS A 86 -22.41 5.80 -8.87
C LYS A 86 -22.91 5.81 -7.42
N ASP A 87 -22.41 4.89 -6.60
CA ASP A 87 -22.86 4.69 -5.23
C ASP A 87 -22.10 5.62 -4.27
N GLU A 88 -22.74 6.04 -3.17
CA GLU A 88 -22.09 6.85 -2.13
C GLU A 88 -20.90 6.14 -1.49
N GLU A 89 -20.90 4.80 -1.50
CA GLU A 89 -19.82 3.98 -0.99
C GLU A 89 -18.57 4.02 -1.88
N SER A 90 -18.73 4.31 -3.19
CA SER A 90 -17.62 4.47 -4.12
C SER A 90 -16.68 5.58 -3.66
N LYS A 91 -17.24 6.74 -3.27
CA LYS A 91 -16.47 7.89 -2.77
C LYS A 91 -15.88 7.70 -1.38
N LYS A 92 -16.21 6.61 -0.67
CA LYS A 92 -15.74 6.31 0.68
C LYS A 92 -14.74 5.17 0.74
N THR A 93 -14.97 4.08 0.01
CA THR A 93 -14.17 2.85 0.09
C THR A 93 -13.95 2.17 -1.26
N GLY A 94 -14.43 2.78 -2.35
CA GLY A 94 -14.33 2.20 -3.69
C GLY A 94 -15.27 1.02 -3.91
N SER A 95 -16.28 0.83 -3.04
CA SER A 95 -17.22 -0.30 -3.12
C SER A 95 -16.54 -1.68 -3.07
N SER A 96 -15.34 -1.76 -2.49
CA SER A 96 -14.44 -2.94 -2.50
C SER A 96 -14.94 -4.13 -1.66
N GLY A 97 -16.05 -3.99 -0.94
CA GLY A 97 -16.67 -5.07 -0.18
C GLY A 97 -15.91 -5.46 1.10
N PRO A 98 -16.14 -6.69 1.60
CA PRO A 98 -15.57 -7.19 2.85
C PRO A 98 -14.04 -7.17 2.89
N ARG A 99 -13.49 -7.14 4.11
CA ARG A 99 -12.05 -7.16 4.38
C ARG A 99 -11.61 -8.61 4.58
N ILE A 100 -10.77 -9.13 3.70
CA ILE A 100 -10.37 -10.55 3.70
C ILE A 100 -9.07 -10.81 4.46
N ALA A 101 -8.18 -9.81 4.49
CA ALA A 101 -6.90 -9.90 5.20
C ALA A 101 -6.48 -8.54 5.70
N CYS A 102 -5.76 -8.50 6.82
CA CYS A 102 -5.22 -7.30 7.39
C CYS A 102 -3.96 -7.58 8.19
N ALA A 103 -3.06 -6.61 8.23
CA ALA A 103 -1.83 -6.68 9.00
C ALA A 103 -1.39 -5.29 9.44
N VAL A 104 -0.70 -5.21 10.58
CA VAL A 104 -0.09 -3.97 11.06
C VAL A 104 1.20 -3.71 10.28
N VAL A 105 1.40 -2.48 9.85
CA VAL A 105 2.62 -2.02 9.20
C VAL A 105 3.69 -1.80 10.28
N GLY A 106 4.57 -2.78 10.43
CA GLY A 106 5.69 -2.75 11.38
C GLY A 106 6.98 -2.21 10.79
N ILE A 107 7.93 -1.92 11.68
CA ILE A 107 9.31 -1.62 11.29
C ILE A 107 10.03 -2.96 11.09
N ALA A 108 10.67 -3.13 9.94
CA ALA A 108 11.47 -4.30 9.62
C ALA A 108 12.96 -3.94 9.56
N ASP A 109 13.82 -4.90 9.89
CA ASP A 109 15.25 -4.78 9.61
C ASP A 109 15.46 -4.87 8.10
N ALA A 110 16.21 -3.94 7.55
CA ALA A 110 16.44 -3.87 6.11
C ALA A 110 17.28 -5.05 5.59
N SER A 111 17.95 -5.81 6.47
CA SER A 111 18.69 -7.03 6.13
C SER A 111 17.79 -8.24 5.81
N THR A 112 16.51 -8.21 6.19
CA THR A 112 15.57 -9.33 5.93
C THR A 112 14.72 -9.13 4.66
N CYS A 113 14.89 -8.02 3.96
CA CYS A 113 14.12 -7.73 2.75
C CYS A 113 14.90 -8.24 1.52
N GLU A 114 14.60 -9.47 1.08
CA GLU A 114 15.04 -9.94 -0.22
C GLU A 114 14.31 -9.13 -1.30
N CYS A 115 15.04 -8.20 -1.93
CA CYS A 115 14.52 -7.48 -3.08
C CYS A 115 14.29 -8.51 -4.21
N PRO A 116 13.11 -8.56 -4.86
CA PRO A 116 12.91 -9.45 -5.98
C PRO A 116 13.95 -9.19 -7.09
N PRO A 117 14.23 -10.19 -7.94
CA PRO A 117 15.16 -10.04 -9.06
C PRO A 117 14.91 -8.76 -9.86
N MET A 118 15.99 -8.06 -10.20
CA MET A 118 16.03 -6.65 -10.62
C MET A 118 15.25 -6.32 -11.92
N ASP A 119 14.77 -7.31 -12.64
CA ASP A 119 14.09 -7.21 -13.92
C ASP A 119 12.68 -6.61 -13.85
N GLN A 120 12.05 -6.55 -12.67
CA GLN A 120 10.70 -5.98 -12.53
C GLN A 120 10.62 -4.62 -11.80
N CYS A 121 11.67 -4.21 -11.08
CA CYS A 121 11.69 -2.92 -10.37
C CYS A 121 12.21 -1.74 -11.23
N CYS A 122 12.85 -2.02 -12.37
CA CYS A 122 13.67 -1.02 -13.07
C CYS A 122 13.00 -0.39 -14.32
N SER A 123 11.70 -0.60 -14.54
CA SER A 123 11.02 -0.14 -15.77
C SER A 123 10.67 1.35 -15.79
N LYS A 124 10.74 2.05 -14.65
CA LYS A 124 10.69 3.51 -14.60
C LYS A 124 11.76 3.98 -13.62
N LYS A 125 12.85 4.54 -14.15
CA LYS A 125 13.89 5.22 -13.37
C LYS A 125 13.23 6.02 -12.24
N VAL A 126 13.63 5.78 -10.99
CA VAL A 126 13.75 6.72 -9.86
C VAL A 126 13.64 5.95 -8.52
N GLU A 127 14.70 6.09 -7.70
CA GLU A 127 14.70 6.02 -6.23
C GLU A 127 14.72 4.71 -5.44
N CYS A 128 14.79 3.51 -6.02
CA CYS A 128 15.05 2.33 -5.16
C CYS A 128 16.49 2.27 -4.60
N CYS A 129 17.45 2.98 -5.21
CA CYS A 129 18.87 2.95 -4.81
C CYS A 129 19.34 4.10 -3.91
N GLN A 130 18.52 5.10 -3.60
CA GLN A 130 19.04 6.33 -2.95
C GLN A 130 19.04 6.34 -1.42
N LYS A 131 18.44 5.34 -0.75
CA LYS A 131 18.55 5.21 0.72
C LYS A 131 18.75 3.73 1.10
N GLN A 132 20.02 3.40 1.31
CA GLN A 132 20.62 2.07 1.44
C GLN A 132 20.03 1.18 2.53
N PRO A 133 19.73 -0.09 2.20
CA PRO A 133 20.14 -1.26 2.99
C PRO A 133 21.47 -1.84 2.46
N PRO A 134 22.27 -2.53 3.29
CA PRO A 134 23.56 -3.11 2.88
C PRO A 134 23.45 -4.16 1.76
N ALA A 135 22.25 -4.68 1.47
CA ALA A 135 22.02 -5.67 0.41
C ALA A 135 22.09 -5.09 -1.02
N CYS A 136 21.97 -3.77 -1.21
CA CYS A 136 22.01 -3.14 -2.54
C CYS A 136 23.44 -2.75 -2.99
N ALA A 137 24.44 -2.87 -2.12
CA ALA A 137 25.81 -2.42 -2.39
C ALA A 137 26.61 -3.33 -3.33
N SER A 138 26.14 -4.57 -3.60
CA SER A 138 26.89 -5.57 -4.36
C SER A 138 26.40 -5.75 -5.82
N ALA A 139 25.31 -5.11 -6.22
CA ALA A 139 24.79 -5.25 -7.58
C ALA A 139 25.43 -4.20 -8.52
N LYS A 140 26.03 -4.68 -9.62
CA LYS A 140 26.74 -3.91 -10.67
C LYS A 140 25.93 -2.77 -11.34
N CYS A 141 24.70 -2.49 -10.92
CA CYS A 141 23.85 -1.44 -11.49
C CYS A 141 24.11 -0.03 -10.88
N CYS A 142 24.83 0.07 -9.75
CA CYS A 142 25.24 1.36 -9.17
C CYS A 142 26.63 1.84 -9.65
N GLN A 143 27.30 1.10 -10.53
CA GLN A 143 28.60 1.47 -11.08
C GLN A 143 28.53 1.58 -12.61
N LYS A 144 27.86 2.63 -13.10
CA LYS A 144 28.23 3.46 -14.27
C LYS A 144 27.11 4.44 -14.60
#